data_AF-A0A9J5WVG4-F1
#
_entry.id   AF-A0A9J5WVG4-F1
#
_cell.length_a   1.000
_cell.length_b   1.000
_cell.length_c   1.000
_cell.angle_alpha   90.00
_cell.angle_beta   90.00
_cell.angle_gamma   90.00
#
_symmetry.space_group_name_H-M   'P 1'
#
loop_
_entity.id
_entity.type
_entity.pdbx_description
1 polymer ?
#
loop_
_entity_poly.entity_id
_entity_poly.type
_entity_poly.pdbx_seq_one_letter_code
_entity_poly.pdbx_strand_id
1 'polypeptide(L)'
;MEKEAESRRKREVLEKVGQVIASIKDAKHVDQVICALHSLALRLFPLDSHSLAGSINEQHREQLTSVRLPDTHERDEWWQIFYKGPAFALLAKILLYDVAYDWLTCLPISARMHVYDVFFLRGQVIEVVQKLGPCLQWRGSSDDDNRSVHSNAERLLVLCLLDNMGVTQIARELSTYCQEDLAHEELKQISSRVVQLLTSIPDKAQAGTPNALSSHVFFKHITTQLLAGAQEWDKLLDGGDHIDKNKLSGVMLLMGEAFARISRRGSADVLLGVVVPEIHKHVQSFLPPNSDVPMDEAFQFTPGLRFWLKMMESIKDPYSLERMTEQLLKQLAAQNTGDIEAHWILWILFHQVFQQQASVRLSMFLEKFLVWKVFPSNCLRWILHFAVFQCSPEKSSSVKSCNLRTLSETLQRLVMTWSKRDFVQSISIEQQAYPDITAALGLCLEKMSKEDLDATKDAMHCILEGVGWKVLTI
;
A
#
# COMPACT_ATOMS: atom_id res chain seq x y z
N MET A 1 36.67 -20.87 11.04
CA MET A 1 36.76 -19.73 11.96
C MET A 1 35.53 -18.81 11.92
N GLU A 2 35.27 -18.01 10.89
CA GLU A 2 34.15 -17.03 10.92
C GLU A 2 32.75 -17.68 11.03
N LYS A 3 32.47 -18.71 10.22
CA LYS A 3 31.23 -19.51 10.32
C LYS A 3 31.07 -20.25 11.67
N GLU A 4 32.18 -20.61 12.32
CA GLU A 4 32.14 -21.28 13.63
C GLU A 4 31.88 -20.28 14.76
N ALA A 5 32.42 -19.07 14.66
CA ALA A 5 32.13 -17.96 15.57
C ALA A 5 30.66 -17.53 15.47
N GLU A 6 30.12 -17.41 14.25
CA GLU A 6 28.70 -17.12 14.02
C GLU A 6 27.78 -18.21 14.59
N SER A 7 28.14 -19.49 14.38
CA SER A 7 27.39 -20.64 14.92
C SER A 7 27.45 -20.72 16.46
N ARG A 8 28.59 -20.37 17.08
CA ARG A 8 28.71 -20.26 18.53
C ARG A 8 27.77 -19.17 19.06
N ARG A 9 27.75 -18.01 18.41
CA ARG A 9 26.93 -16.87 18.83
C ARG A 9 25.44 -17.11 18.68
N LYS A 10 25.02 -17.81 17.63
CA LYS A 10 23.64 -18.30 17.49
C LYS A 10 23.19 -19.17 18.68
N ARG A 11 24.09 -20.02 19.20
CA ARG A 11 23.81 -20.82 20.40
C ARG A 11 23.73 -19.95 21.66
N GLU A 12 24.64 -18.99 21.84
CA GLU A 12 24.62 -18.08 22.99
C GLU A 12 23.33 -17.27 23.07
N VAL A 13 22.85 -16.75 21.93
CA VAL A 13 21.56 -16.03 21.86
C VAL A 13 20.41 -16.94 22.27
N LEU A 14 20.35 -18.17 21.74
CA LEU A 14 19.30 -19.12 22.06
C LEU A 14 19.33 -19.59 23.51
N GLU A 15 20.53 -19.83 24.06
CA GLU A 15 20.71 -20.20 25.46
C GLU A 15 20.24 -19.08 26.38
N LYS A 16 20.62 -17.82 26.08
CA LYS A 16 20.20 -16.66 26.87
C LYS A 16 18.68 -16.47 26.82
N VAL A 17 18.06 -16.65 25.65
CA VAL A 17 16.59 -16.63 25.53
C VAL A 17 15.96 -17.78 26.32
N GLY A 18 16.52 -18.99 26.27
CA GLY A 18 16.08 -20.13 27.07
C GLY A 18 16.11 -19.85 28.57
N GLN A 19 17.20 -19.26 29.07
CA GLN A 19 17.35 -18.86 30.47
C GLN A 19 16.29 -17.82 30.89
N VAL A 20 16.02 -16.84 30.03
CA VAL A 20 15.00 -15.81 30.28
C VAL A 20 13.61 -16.44 30.34
N ILE A 21 13.29 -17.33 29.39
CA ILE A 21 12.00 -18.04 29.37
C ILE A 21 11.83 -18.90 30.63
N ALA A 22 12.86 -19.64 31.05
CA ALA A 22 12.81 -20.42 32.29
C ALA A 22 12.58 -19.52 33.50
N SER A 23 13.29 -18.38 33.58
CA SER A 23 13.15 -17.42 34.68
C SER A 23 11.74 -16.80 34.75
N ILE A 24 11.11 -16.55 33.60
CA ILE A 24 9.72 -16.06 33.55
C ILE A 24 8.74 -17.12 34.05
N LYS A 25 8.93 -18.38 33.66
CA LYS A 25 8.07 -19.50 34.08
C LYS A 25 8.17 -19.81 35.56
N ASP A 26 9.35 -19.65 36.14
CA ASP A 26 9.60 -19.89 37.56
C ASP A 26 9.31 -18.65 38.44
N ALA A 27 8.94 -17.52 37.82
CA ALA A 27 8.70 -16.27 38.53
C ALA A 27 7.47 -16.36 39.44
N LYS A 28 7.61 -15.82 40.65
CA LYS A 28 6.52 -15.67 41.63
C LYS A 28 6.12 -14.20 41.83
N HIS A 29 6.92 -13.27 41.33
CA HIS A 29 6.70 -11.84 41.47
C HIS A 29 7.04 -11.10 40.16
N VAL A 30 6.31 -10.03 39.87
CA VAL A 30 6.47 -9.26 38.62
C VAL A 30 7.89 -8.70 38.46
N ASP A 31 8.55 -8.31 39.55
CA ASP A 31 9.94 -7.83 39.53
C ASP A 31 10.90 -8.85 38.93
N GLN A 32 10.68 -10.15 39.16
CA GLN A 32 11.52 -11.21 38.61
C GLN A 32 11.35 -11.32 37.09
N VAL A 33 10.11 -11.15 36.61
CA VAL A 33 9.81 -11.08 35.17
C VAL A 33 10.48 -9.85 34.55
N ILE A 34 10.39 -8.68 35.21
CA ILE A 34 11.05 -7.46 34.76
C ILE A 34 12.57 -7.66 34.67
N CYS A 35 13.20 -8.20 35.72
CA CYS A 35 14.64 -8.48 35.73
C CYS A 35 15.06 -9.48 34.64
N ALA A 36 14.27 -10.53 34.43
CA ALA A 36 14.52 -11.52 33.38
C ALA A 36 14.51 -10.88 31.99
N LEU A 37 13.44 -10.14 31.66
CA LEU A 37 13.28 -9.44 30.39
C LEU A 37 14.36 -8.36 30.21
N HIS A 38 14.63 -7.57 31.25
CA HIS A 38 15.69 -6.56 31.25
C HIS A 38 17.05 -7.15 30.90
N SER A 39 17.39 -8.32 31.47
CA SER A 39 18.69 -8.96 31.23
C SER A 39 18.93 -9.34 29.77
N LEU A 40 17.87 -9.58 29.00
CA LEU A 40 17.94 -9.80 27.56
C LEU A 40 17.84 -8.48 26.79
N ALA A 41 16.97 -7.57 27.22
CA ALA A 41 16.76 -6.29 26.55
C ALA A 41 18.05 -5.44 26.53
N LEU A 42 18.82 -5.44 27.62
CA LEU A 42 20.15 -4.79 27.68
C LEU A 42 21.15 -5.34 26.65
N ARG A 43 20.99 -6.61 26.26
CA ARG A 43 21.86 -7.25 25.26
C ARG A 43 21.51 -6.88 23.83
N LEU A 44 20.27 -6.47 23.59
CA LEU A 44 19.73 -6.19 22.26
C LEU A 44 19.55 -4.69 21.97
N PHE A 45 19.35 -3.88 23.01
CA PHE A 45 18.96 -2.48 22.85
C PHE A 45 19.82 -1.55 23.73
N PRO A 46 20.08 -0.31 23.28
CA PRO A 46 20.64 0.72 24.14
C PRO A 46 19.55 1.19 25.12
N LEU A 47 19.50 0.56 26.30
CA LEU A 47 18.59 0.89 27.39
C LEU A 47 19.33 1.55 28.53
N ASP A 48 18.65 2.48 29.19
CA ASP A 48 19.09 3.09 30.43
C ASP A 48 18.40 2.38 31.62
N SER A 49 19.17 1.60 32.38
CA SER A 49 18.69 0.88 33.56
C SER A 49 18.11 1.83 34.63
N HIS A 50 18.51 3.10 34.66
CA HIS A 50 17.98 4.08 35.61
C HIS A 50 16.52 4.42 35.34
N SER A 51 16.08 4.35 34.09
CA SER A 51 14.68 4.56 33.69
C SER A 51 13.73 3.50 34.28
N LEU A 52 14.27 2.36 34.74
CA LEU A 52 13.53 1.25 35.35
C LEU A 52 13.64 1.19 36.88
N ALA A 53 14.57 1.93 37.49
CA ALA A 53 14.84 1.83 38.93
C ALA A 53 13.62 2.15 39.80
N GLY A 54 12.75 3.06 39.35
CA GLY A 54 11.50 3.40 40.02
C GLY A 54 10.37 2.36 39.86
N SER A 55 10.54 1.37 38.98
CA SER A 55 9.52 0.36 38.66
C SER A 55 9.75 -0.99 39.36
N ILE A 56 10.81 -1.11 40.15
CA ILE A 56 11.25 -2.36 40.77
C ILE A 56 11.57 -2.13 42.25
N ASN A 57 11.23 -3.11 43.09
CA ASN A 57 11.58 -3.12 44.50
C ASN A 57 13.09 -3.09 44.74
N GLU A 58 13.51 -2.48 45.84
CA GLU A 58 14.92 -2.21 46.15
C GLU A 58 15.81 -3.47 46.14
N GLN A 59 15.26 -4.60 46.60
CA GLN A 59 15.94 -5.91 46.63
C GLN A 59 16.33 -6.45 45.24
N HIS A 60 15.66 -5.99 44.17
CA HIS A 60 15.89 -6.42 42.80
C HIS A 60 16.66 -5.38 41.98
N ARG A 61 16.93 -4.18 42.53
CA ARG A 61 17.65 -3.11 41.83
C ARG A 61 19.11 -3.46 41.54
N GLU A 62 19.78 -4.17 42.44
CA GLU A 62 21.18 -4.59 42.25
C GLU A 62 21.36 -5.54 41.05
N GLN A 63 20.31 -6.30 40.71
CA GLN A 63 20.30 -7.17 39.53
C GLN A 63 20.18 -6.39 38.21
N LEU A 64 19.71 -5.14 38.22
CA LEU A 64 19.62 -4.29 37.04
C LEU A 64 20.97 -3.64 36.69
N THR A 65 21.77 -3.30 37.70
CA THR A 65 23.05 -2.57 37.56
C THR A 65 24.26 -3.49 37.43
N SER A 66 24.15 -4.77 37.81
CA SER A 66 25.27 -5.74 37.76
C SER A 66 25.50 -6.37 36.39
N VAL A 67 24.61 -6.14 35.41
CA VAL A 67 24.72 -6.75 34.08
C VAL A 67 25.75 -5.99 33.22
N ARG A 68 26.78 -6.71 32.76
CA ARG A 68 27.75 -6.17 31.78
C ARG A 68 27.03 -5.74 30.51
N LEU A 69 27.20 -4.47 30.14
CA LEU A 69 26.71 -3.91 28.88
C LEU A 69 27.58 -4.42 27.72
N PRO A 70 26.98 -4.98 26.66
CA PRO A 70 27.71 -5.28 25.43
C PRO A 70 28.11 -3.97 24.73
N ASP A 71 29.18 -4.03 23.95
CA ASP A 71 29.52 -2.94 23.05
C ASP A 71 28.51 -2.85 21.88
N THR A 72 28.56 -1.76 21.11
CA THR A 72 27.57 -1.48 20.05
C THR A 72 27.59 -2.54 18.95
N HIS A 73 28.78 -2.98 18.52
CA HIS A 73 28.90 -4.00 17.48
C HIS A 73 28.40 -5.35 17.99
N GLU A 74 28.73 -5.68 19.24
CA GLU A 74 28.29 -6.90 19.89
C GLU A 74 26.76 -6.96 19.94
N ARG A 75 26.13 -5.83 20.29
CA ARG A 75 24.68 -5.65 20.35
C ARG A 75 24.03 -5.81 18.97
N ASP A 76 24.58 -5.18 17.93
CA ASP A 76 24.02 -5.24 16.57
C ASP A 76 24.05 -6.68 16.03
N GLU A 77 25.14 -7.41 16.26
CA GLU A 77 25.23 -8.83 15.91
C GLU A 77 24.19 -9.68 16.66
N TRP A 78 24.04 -9.46 17.98
CA TRP A 78 23.03 -10.14 18.79
C TRP A 78 21.62 -9.83 18.29
N TRP A 79 21.34 -8.58 17.96
CA TRP A 79 20.05 -8.13 17.44
C TRP A 79 19.71 -8.82 16.12
N GLN A 80 20.66 -8.85 15.17
CA GLN A 80 20.47 -9.51 13.87
C GLN A 80 20.20 -11.01 14.05
N ILE A 81 21.00 -11.70 14.86
CA ILE A 81 20.84 -13.14 15.14
C ILE A 81 19.50 -13.41 15.83
N PHE A 82 19.10 -12.55 16.77
CA PHE A 82 17.87 -12.71 17.53
C PHE A 82 16.62 -12.62 16.66
N TYR A 83 16.52 -11.60 15.79
CA TYR A 83 15.35 -11.39 14.93
C TYR A 83 15.34 -12.23 13.66
N LYS A 84 16.49 -12.43 12.98
CA LYS A 84 16.57 -13.32 11.80
C LYS A 84 16.53 -14.81 12.18
N GLY A 85 16.72 -15.14 13.46
CA GLY A 85 16.76 -16.52 13.98
C GLY A 85 15.49 -16.98 14.70
N PRO A 86 15.47 -18.24 15.21
CA PRO A 86 14.32 -18.78 15.94
C PRO A 86 14.13 -18.18 17.33
N ALA A 87 15.12 -17.43 17.83
CA ALA A 87 15.15 -16.87 19.18
C ALA A 87 13.99 -15.88 19.42
N PHE A 88 13.79 -14.91 18.51
CA PHE A 88 12.64 -14.00 18.61
C PHE A 88 11.31 -14.74 18.51
N ALA A 89 11.18 -15.72 17.62
CA ALA A 89 9.93 -16.47 17.48
C ALA A 89 9.55 -17.21 18.78
N LEU A 90 10.54 -17.79 19.48
CA LEU A 90 10.33 -18.43 20.78
C LEU A 90 9.95 -17.40 21.85
N LEU A 91 10.71 -16.32 21.96
CA LEU A 91 10.44 -15.28 22.97
C LEU A 91 9.09 -14.61 22.72
N ALA A 92 8.77 -14.23 21.49
CA ALA A 92 7.51 -13.59 21.14
C ALA A 92 6.29 -14.44 21.53
N LYS A 93 6.38 -15.77 21.40
CA LYS A 93 5.32 -16.66 21.88
C LYS A 93 5.13 -16.53 23.40
N ILE A 94 6.22 -16.55 24.17
CA ILE A 94 6.15 -16.39 25.63
C ILE A 94 5.65 -14.99 26.02
N LEU A 95 6.11 -13.94 25.32
CA LEU A 95 5.67 -12.57 25.58
C LEU A 95 4.18 -12.37 25.29
N LEU A 96 3.68 -12.96 24.20
CA LEU A 96 2.30 -12.75 23.74
C LEU A 96 1.29 -13.63 24.46
N TYR A 97 1.66 -14.84 24.89
CA TYR A 97 0.73 -15.78 25.52
C TYR A 97 0.92 -15.86 27.02
N ASP A 98 2.15 -16.03 27.52
CA ASP A 98 2.39 -16.24 28.95
C ASP A 98 2.46 -14.87 29.66
N VAL A 99 3.33 -13.96 29.20
CA VAL A 99 3.53 -12.65 29.86
C VAL A 99 2.32 -11.74 29.70
N ALA A 100 1.69 -11.71 28.52
CA ALA A 100 0.50 -10.91 28.29
C ALA A 100 -0.66 -11.30 29.21
N TYR A 101 -0.77 -12.60 29.52
CA TYR A 101 -1.82 -13.15 30.35
C TYR A 101 -1.53 -13.01 31.85
N ASP A 102 -0.38 -13.52 32.31
CA ASP A 102 -0.08 -13.65 33.73
C ASP A 102 0.47 -12.37 34.37
N TRP A 103 1.14 -11.51 33.59
CA TRP A 103 2.02 -10.48 34.15
C TRP A 103 1.76 -9.06 33.65
N LEU A 104 1.17 -8.89 32.47
CA LEU A 104 1.09 -7.59 31.80
C LEU A 104 0.27 -6.54 32.56
N THR A 105 -0.76 -6.95 33.28
CA THR A 105 -1.58 -6.09 34.14
C THR A 105 -0.82 -5.62 35.38
N CYS A 106 0.17 -6.39 35.81
CA CYS A 106 1.02 -6.12 36.98
C CYS A 106 2.26 -5.30 36.64
N LEU A 107 2.63 -5.20 35.35
CA LEU A 107 3.80 -4.45 34.90
C LEU A 107 3.57 -2.94 35.04
N PRO A 108 4.42 -2.20 35.79
CA PRO A 108 4.41 -0.75 35.76
C PRO A 108 4.61 -0.22 34.34
N ILE A 109 4.03 0.95 34.04
CA ILE A 109 4.05 1.52 32.68
C ILE A 109 5.48 1.64 32.13
N SER A 110 6.42 2.14 32.94
CA SER A 110 7.83 2.26 32.53
C SER A 110 8.45 0.88 32.23
N ALA A 111 8.23 -0.13 33.08
CA ALA A 111 8.71 -1.49 32.83
C ALA A 111 8.11 -2.07 31.54
N ARG A 112 6.80 -1.93 31.34
CA ARG A 112 6.15 -2.38 30.10
C ARG A 112 6.79 -1.72 28.87
N MET A 113 7.01 -0.41 28.88
CA MET A 113 7.61 0.30 27.76
C MET A 113 9.06 -0.15 27.47
N HIS A 114 9.89 -0.26 28.50
CA HIS A 114 11.34 -0.44 28.33
C HIS A 114 11.80 -1.89 28.30
N VAL A 115 11.02 -2.84 28.84
CA VAL A 115 11.42 -4.26 28.88
C VAL A 115 10.41 -5.21 28.26
N TYR A 116 9.22 -4.77 27.88
CA TYR A 116 8.24 -5.61 27.17
C TYR A 116 8.01 -5.12 25.73
N ASP A 117 7.50 -3.89 25.58
CA ASP A 117 7.16 -3.30 24.28
C ASP A 117 8.39 -3.15 23.38
N VAL A 118 9.57 -2.89 23.96
CA VAL A 118 10.82 -2.70 23.23
C VAL A 118 11.15 -3.85 22.27
N PHE A 119 10.80 -5.09 22.62
CA PHE A 119 11.05 -6.28 21.79
C PHE A 119 10.23 -6.28 20.49
N PHE A 120 9.12 -5.52 20.45
CA PHE A 120 8.30 -5.36 19.26
C PHE A 120 8.62 -4.03 18.56
N LEU A 121 8.84 -2.95 19.32
CA LEU A 121 9.04 -1.60 18.77
C LEU A 121 10.42 -1.37 18.16
N ARG A 122 11.47 -2.02 18.69
CA ARG A 122 12.84 -1.92 18.17
C ARG A 122 13.29 -3.16 17.41
N GLY A 123 12.34 -4.01 16.98
CA GLY A 123 12.61 -5.23 16.22
C GLY A 123 12.47 -5.06 14.70
N GLN A 124 12.71 -6.15 13.97
CA GLN A 124 12.37 -6.22 12.55
C GLN A 124 10.85 -6.28 12.40
N VAL A 125 10.26 -5.27 11.79
CA VAL A 125 8.82 -5.07 11.76
C VAL A 125 8.13 -6.18 10.95
N ILE A 126 8.77 -6.68 9.88
CA ILE A 126 8.28 -7.85 9.13
C ILE A 126 8.10 -9.06 10.04
N GLU A 127 9.08 -9.36 10.89
CA GLU A 127 9.02 -10.49 11.82
C GLU A 127 8.00 -10.25 12.94
N VAL A 128 7.93 -9.02 13.46
CA VAL A 128 6.97 -8.62 14.49
C VAL A 128 5.53 -8.80 14.01
N VAL A 129 5.19 -8.29 12.82
CA VAL A 129 3.84 -8.43 12.23
C VAL A 129 3.49 -9.90 11.99
N GLN A 130 4.46 -10.71 11.58
CA GLN A 130 4.26 -12.16 11.43
C GLN A 130 3.92 -12.88 12.73
N LYS A 131 4.33 -12.36 13.90
CA LYS A 131 3.95 -12.92 15.21
C LYS A 131 2.66 -12.33 15.76
N LEU A 132 2.42 -11.03 15.56
CA LEU A 132 1.22 -10.36 16.05
C LEU A 132 -0.04 -10.71 15.24
N GLY A 133 0.06 -10.80 13.92
CA GLY A 133 -1.08 -11.03 13.04
C GLY A 133 -1.90 -12.30 13.34
N PRO A 134 -1.26 -13.46 13.63
CA PRO A 134 -1.97 -14.66 14.07
C PRO A 134 -2.70 -14.53 15.40
N CYS A 135 -2.22 -13.70 16.35
CA CYS A 135 -2.89 -13.46 17.64
C CYS A 135 -4.25 -12.76 17.48
N LEU A 136 -4.51 -12.16 16.33
CA LEU A 136 -5.82 -11.60 16.00
C LEU A 136 -6.84 -12.66 15.53
N GLN A 137 -6.42 -13.89 15.21
CA GLN A 137 -7.36 -14.94 14.83
C GLN A 137 -8.07 -15.47 16.08
N TRP A 138 -9.28 -14.97 16.33
CA TRP A 138 -10.12 -15.48 17.41
C TRP A 138 -10.53 -16.93 17.12
N ARG A 139 -10.03 -17.88 17.91
CA ARG A 139 -10.67 -19.20 18.07
C ARG A 139 -11.73 -19.05 19.14
N GLY A 140 -13.00 -19.17 18.77
CA GLY A 140 -14.16 -18.99 19.63
C GLY A 140 -14.30 -20.01 20.77
N SER A 141 -13.33 -20.13 21.68
CA SER A 141 -13.60 -20.62 23.03
C SER A 141 -13.78 -19.42 23.97
N SER A 142 -14.66 -19.62 24.94
CA SER A 142 -15.12 -18.67 25.95
C SER A 142 -14.08 -18.34 27.04
N ASP A 143 -12.79 -18.47 26.75
CA ASP A 143 -11.73 -18.29 27.74
C ASP A 143 -11.27 -16.83 27.78
N ASP A 144 -11.32 -16.23 28.97
CA ASP A 144 -10.77 -14.88 29.25
C ASP A 144 -9.29 -14.77 28.83
N ASP A 145 -8.58 -15.89 28.79
CA ASP A 145 -7.20 -16.04 28.32
C ASP A 145 -6.97 -15.51 26.92
N ASN A 146 -7.93 -15.71 26.01
CA ASN A 146 -7.77 -15.25 24.64
C ASN A 146 -7.97 -13.73 24.51
N ARG A 147 -8.66 -13.10 25.47
CA ARG A 147 -8.96 -11.67 25.42
C ARG A 147 -7.75 -10.80 25.74
N SER A 148 -6.94 -11.16 26.74
CA SER A 148 -5.74 -10.41 27.11
C SER A 148 -4.68 -10.47 26.01
N VAL A 149 -4.47 -11.65 25.42
CA VAL A 149 -3.57 -11.86 24.27
C VAL A 149 -4.01 -11.02 23.08
N HIS A 150 -5.30 -11.07 22.75
CA HIS A 150 -5.87 -10.33 21.62
C HIS A 150 -5.75 -8.81 21.82
N SER A 151 -6.20 -8.30 22.97
CA SER A 151 -6.15 -6.87 23.29
C SER A 151 -4.70 -6.34 23.32
N ASN A 152 -3.78 -7.13 23.84
CA ASN A 152 -2.36 -6.78 23.81
C ASN A 152 -1.78 -6.79 22.38
N ALA A 153 -2.16 -7.77 21.55
CA ALA A 153 -1.74 -7.79 20.15
C ALA A 153 -2.27 -6.56 19.39
N GLU A 154 -3.53 -6.16 19.60
CA GLU A 154 -4.10 -4.94 19.03
C GLU A 154 -3.34 -3.68 19.47
N ARG A 155 -3.07 -3.56 20.77
CA ARG A 155 -2.25 -2.46 21.32
C ARG A 155 -0.87 -2.41 20.69
N LEU A 156 -0.18 -3.55 20.59
CA LEU A 156 1.14 -3.64 19.98
C LEU A 156 1.10 -3.31 18.49
N LEU A 157 0.06 -3.71 17.75
CA LEU A 157 -0.10 -3.36 16.35
C LEU A 157 -0.30 -1.86 16.15
N VAL A 158 -1.09 -1.19 16.99
CA VAL A 158 -1.21 0.27 16.95
C VAL A 158 0.16 0.92 17.20
N LEU A 159 0.84 0.52 18.27
CA LEU A 159 2.14 1.10 18.62
C LEU A 159 3.18 0.86 17.51
N CYS A 160 3.32 -0.37 17.02
CA CYS A 160 4.33 -0.73 16.02
C CYS A 160 4.01 -0.14 14.65
N LEU A 161 2.77 -0.30 14.17
CA LEU A 161 2.43 0.06 12.79
C LEU A 161 2.03 1.51 12.65
N LEU A 162 1.28 2.07 13.60
CA LEU A 162 0.71 3.42 13.45
C LEU A 162 1.59 4.47 14.13
N ASP A 163 1.91 4.27 15.41
CA ASP A 163 2.62 5.28 16.20
C ASP A 163 4.12 5.35 15.87
N ASN A 164 4.71 4.24 15.40
CA ASN A 164 6.14 4.14 15.10
C ASN A 164 6.44 3.92 13.60
N MET A 165 5.53 4.33 12.71
CA MET A 165 5.73 4.29 11.25
C MET A 165 6.14 2.91 10.71
N GLY A 166 5.59 1.84 11.29
CA GLY A 166 6.02 0.47 11.03
C GLY A 166 5.90 0.05 9.56
N VAL A 167 4.95 0.58 8.78
CA VAL A 167 4.85 0.24 7.35
C VAL A 167 5.93 0.91 6.51
N THR A 168 6.30 2.14 6.86
CA THR A 168 7.49 2.77 6.26
C THR A 168 8.74 1.97 6.62
N GLN A 169 8.85 1.44 7.84
CA GLN A 169 9.95 0.59 8.24
C GLN A 169 9.98 -0.76 7.50
N ILE A 170 8.81 -1.39 7.27
CA ILE A 170 8.71 -2.58 6.41
C ILE A 170 9.23 -2.28 5.00
N ALA A 171 8.89 -1.11 4.43
CA ALA A 171 9.41 -0.70 3.14
C ALA A 171 10.95 -0.59 3.16
N ARG A 172 11.54 -0.03 4.20
CA ARG A 172 13.01 0.01 4.37
C ARG A 172 13.62 -1.38 4.46
N GLU A 173 13.05 -2.29 5.26
CA GLU A 173 13.51 -3.67 5.38
C GLU A 173 13.47 -4.39 4.01
N LEU A 174 12.39 -4.24 3.25
CA LEU A 174 12.29 -4.79 1.89
C LEU A 174 13.27 -4.17 0.91
N SER A 175 13.64 -2.89 1.10
CA SER A 175 14.69 -2.26 0.28
C SER A 175 16.07 -2.84 0.56
N THR A 176 16.38 -3.17 1.81
CA THR A 176 17.66 -3.83 2.18
C THR A 176 17.75 -5.26 1.64
N TYR A 177 16.65 -6.00 1.65
CA TYR A 177 16.59 -7.34 1.05
C TYR A 177 16.86 -7.34 -0.47
N CYS A 178 16.55 -6.25 -1.18
CA CYS A 178 16.92 -6.11 -2.58
C CYS A 178 18.44 -5.98 -2.81
N GLN A 179 19.20 -5.52 -1.80
CA GLN A 179 20.65 -5.37 -1.85
C GLN A 179 21.39 -6.66 -1.44
N GLU A 180 20.75 -7.51 -0.63
CA GLU A 180 21.31 -8.81 -0.16
C GLU A 180 21.18 -9.96 -1.20
N ASP A 181 20.98 -9.66 -2.50
CA ASP A 181 20.84 -10.63 -3.60
C ASP A 181 19.77 -11.73 -3.41
N LEU A 182 18.72 -11.46 -2.64
CA LEU A 182 17.59 -12.39 -2.52
C LEU A 182 16.90 -12.62 -3.88
N ALA A 183 16.45 -13.86 -4.09
CA ALA A 183 15.71 -14.22 -5.28
C ALA A 183 14.40 -13.42 -5.36
N HIS A 184 14.07 -12.89 -6.53
CA HIS A 184 12.88 -12.04 -6.73
C HIS A 184 11.57 -12.72 -6.26
N GLU A 185 11.46 -14.04 -6.44
CA GLU A 185 10.31 -14.82 -5.99
C GLU A 185 10.19 -14.89 -4.46
N GLU A 186 11.30 -14.96 -3.73
CA GLU A 186 11.28 -14.97 -2.25
C GLU A 186 10.81 -13.62 -1.72
N LEU A 187 11.31 -12.52 -2.29
CA LEU A 187 10.89 -11.17 -1.93
C LEU A 187 9.39 -10.95 -2.19
N LYS A 188 8.89 -11.48 -3.29
CA LYS A 188 7.46 -11.46 -3.64
C LYS A 188 6.62 -12.26 -2.64
N GLN A 189 7.08 -13.43 -2.21
CA GLN A 189 6.40 -14.24 -1.20
C GLN A 189 6.36 -13.54 0.16
N ILE A 190 7.47 -12.95 0.61
CA ILE A 190 7.54 -12.17 1.85
C ILE A 190 6.57 -11.00 1.78
N SER A 191 6.62 -10.21 0.70
CA SER A 191 5.74 -9.06 0.48
C SER A 191 4.27 -9.47 0.52
N SER A 192 3.90 -10.52 -0.22
CA SER A 192 2.52 -11.03 -0.26
C SER A 192 2.02 -11.45 1.12
N ARG A 193 2.83 -12.18 1.89
CA ARG A 193 2.50 -12.64 3.24
C ARG A 193 2.33 -11.47 4.22
N VAL A 194 3.27 -10.52 4.22
CA VAL A 194 3.21 -9.35 5.12
C VAL A 194 1.99 -8.49 4.80
N VAL A 195 1.73 -8.21 3.52
CA VAL A 195 0.57 -7.43 3.10
C VAL A 195 -0.74 -8.14 3.44
N GLN A 196 -0.80 -9.46 3.27
CA GLN A 196 -1.97 -10.24 3.68
C GLN A 196 -2.26 -10.08 5.17
N LEU A 197 -1.22 -10.13 6.02
CA LEU A 197 -1.38 -9.90 7.46
C LEU A 197 -1.86 -8.48 7.74
N LEU A 198 -1.13 -7.46 7.24
CA LEU A 198 -1.44 -6.04 7.44
C LEU A 198 -2.88 -5.71 7.04
N THR A 199 -3.28 -6.10 5.83
CA THR A 199 -4.60 -5.76 5.30
C THR A 199 -5.74 -6.57 5.94
N SER A 200 -5.43 -7.63 6.69
CA SER A 200 -6.42 -8.41 7.46
C SER A 200 -6.66 -7.89 8.87
N ILE A 201 -5.85 -6.95 9.37
CA ILE A 201 -5.96 -6.45 10.75
C ILE A 201 -7.35 -5.85 11.01
N PRO A 202 -7.90 -4.94 10.16
CA PRO A 202 -9.20 -4.35 10.44
C PRO A 202 -10.37 -5.32 10.46
N ASP A 203 -10.30 -6.43 9.70
CA ASP A 203 -11.37 -7.44 9.71
C ASP A 203 -11.38 -8.27 11.00
N LYS A 204 -10.21 -8.36 11.65
CA LYS A 204 -9.99 -9.19 12.83
C LYS A 204 -10.08 -8.39 14.13
N ALA A 205 -10.18 -7.07 14.03
CA ALA A 205 -10.39 -6.17 15.15
C ALA A 205 -11.80 -6.41 15.74
N GLN A 206 -11.88 -6.65 17.06
CA GLN A 206 -13.15 -6.92 17.77
C GLN A 206 -13.97 -5.67 18.09
N ALA A 207 -15.19 -5.88 18.60
CA ALA A 207 -15.98 -4.81 19.22
C ALA A 207 -15.29 -4.31 20.50
N GLY A 208 -15.00 -3.01 20.58
CA GLY A 208 -14.23 -2.41 21.69
C GLY A 208 -12.75 -2.17 21.37
N THR A 209 -12.32 -2.41 20.13
CA THR A 209 -10.97 -2.12 19.65
C THR A 209 -10.61 -0.64 19.63
N PRO A 210 -9.31 -0.31 19.67
CA PRO A 210 -8.87 1.05 19.42
C PRO A 210 -9.41 1.54 18.08
N ASN A 211 -10.02 2.74 18.05
CA ASN A 211 -10.54 3.35 16.82
C ASN A 211 -9.49 3.42 15.69
N ALA A 212 -8.22 3.44 16.06
CA ALA A 212 -7.07 3.40 15.14
C ALA A 212 -7.03 2.14 14.26
N LEU A 213 -7.60 1.02 14.72
CA LEU A 213 -7.69 -0.25 13.96
C LEU A 213 -8.95 -0.37 13.11
N SER A 214 -9.88 0.60 13.18
CA SER A 214 -11.02 0.63 12.27
C SER A 214 -10.55 0.70 10.82
N SER A 215 -11.24 0.00 9.91
CA SER A 215 -10.86 -0.11 8.50
C SER A 215 -10.50 1.25 7.87
N HIS A 216 -11.35 2.26 8.07
CA HIS A 216 -11.14 3.60 7.54
C HIS A 216 -9.87 4.28 8.10
N VAL A 217 -9.71 4.31 9.42
CA VAL A 217 -8.56 4.99 10.06
C VAL A 217 -7.26 4.25 9.78
N PHE A 218 -7.29 2.92 9.87
CA PHE A 218 -6.15 2.06 9.65
C PHE A 218 -5.64 2.17 8.22
N PHE A 219 -6.50 1.97 7.21
CA PHE A 219 -6.07 2.05 5.82
C PHE A 219 -5.59 3.44 5.43
N LYS A 220 -6.18 4.52 5.96
CA LYS A 220 -5.67 5.87 5.77
C LYS A 220 -4.22 6.02 6.26
N HIS A 221 -3.90 5.53 7.46
CA HIS A 221 -2.54 5.59 8.02
C HIS A 221 -1.56 4.73 7.21
N ILE A 222 -1.93 3.49 6.91
CA ILE A 222 -1.07 2.56 6.16
C ILE A 222 -0.78 3.11 4.76
N THR A 223 -1.78 3.65 4.05
CA THR A 223 -1.57 4.28 2.74
C THR A 223 -0.63 5.48 2.83
N THR A 224 -0.76 6.32 3.87
CA THR A 224 0.15 7.46 4.10
C THR A 224 1.59 6.99 4.28
N GLN A 225 1.79 5.93 5.07
CA GLN A 225 3.12 5.37 5.33
C GLN A 225 3.72 4.66 4.11
N LEU A 226 2.90 3.97 3.29
CA LEU A 226 3.33 3.37 2.04
C LEU A 226 3.84 4.44 1.06
N LEU A 227 3.13 5.57 0.94
CA LEU A 227 3.58 6.69 0.12
C LEU A 227 4.88 7.29 0.64
N ALA A 228 5.01 7.49 1.96
CA ALA A 228 6.24 7.98 2.56
C ALA A 228 7.44 7.05 2.29
N GLY A 229 7.25 5.72 2.41
CA GLY A 229 8.27 4.74 2.10
C GLY A 229 8.65 4.69 0.61
N ALA A 230 7.67 4.83 -0.29
CA ALA A 230 7.90 4.91 -1.72
C ALA A 230 8.69 6.18 -2.10
N GLN A 231 8.37 7.32 -1.50
CA GLN A 231 9.09 8.57 -1.69
C GLN A 231 10.53 8.52 -1.14
N GLU A 232 10.74 7.87 0.01
CA GLU A 232 12.08 7.65 0.56
C GLU A 232 12.93 6.78 -0.36
N TRP A 233 12.37 5.67 -0.85
CA TRP A 233 13.02 4.80 -1.83
C TRP A 233 13.39 5.56 -3.11
N ASP A 234 12.49 6.40 -3.63
CA ASP A 234 12.75 7.15 -4.85
C ASP A 234 13.92 8.14 -4.69
N LYS A 235 14.04 8.78 -3.52
CA LYS A 235 15.20 9.65 -3.21
C LYS A 235 16.51 8.88 -3.13
N LEU A 236 16.49 7.65 -2.60
CA LEU A 236 17.70 6.82 -2.50
C LEU A 236 18.23 6.40 -3.88
N LEU A 237 17.36 6.27 -4.88
CA LEU A 237 17.77 5.97 -6.26
C LEU A 237 18.60 7.08 -6.92
N ASP A 238 18.45 8.33 -6.47
CA ASP A 238 19.19 9.46 -7.05
C ASP A 238 20.63 9.55 -6.53
N GLY A 239 20.94 8.88 -5.42
CA GLY A 239 22.28 8.87 -4.82
C GLY A 239 23.12 7.62 -5.12
N GLY A 240 22.59 6.63 -5.86
CA GLY A 240 23.23 5.33 -6.04
C GLY A 240 23.55 5.00 -7.51
N ASP A 241 24.85 4.89 -7.84
CA ASP A 241 25.35 4.55 -9.19
C ASP A 241 25.07 3.10 -9.66
N HIS A 242 24.46 2.26 -8.80
CA HIS A 242 24.37 0.80 -9.04
C HIS A 242 22.98 0.16 -8.90
N ILE A 243 21.89 0.93 -8.76
CA ILE A 243 20.55 0.33 -8.68
C ILE A 243 19.97 0.19 -10.09
N ASP A 244 19.69 -1.05 -10.50
CA ASP A 244 18.95 -1.33 -11.73
C ASP A 244 17.54 -0.70 -11.63
N LYS A 245 17.37 0.44 -12.31
CA LYS A 245 16.14 1.24 -12.35
C LYS A 245 14.95 0.46 -12.93
N ASN A 246 15.19 -0.65 -13.62
CA ASN A 246 14.16 -1.48 -14.23
C ASN A 246 13.67 -2.61 -13.33
N LYS A 247 14.40 -3.01 -12.28
CA LYS A 247 13.96 -4.06 -11.36
C LYS A 247 12.93 -3.49 -10.39
N LEU A 248 11.75 -4.13 -10.33
CA LEU A 248 10.72 -3.76 -9.37
C LEU A 248 11.23 -3.97 -7.95
N SER A 249 11.37 -2.88 -7.19
CA SER A 249 11.87 -2.94 -5.82
C SER A 249 10.87 -3.63 -4.88
N GLY A 250 11.37 -4.16 -3.76
CA GLY A 250 10.53 -4.71 -2.69
C GLY A 250 9.48 -3.71 -2.18
N VAL A 251 9.81 -2.41 -2.20
CA VAL A 251 8.89 -1.33 -1.85
C VAL A 251 7.73 -1.24 -2.83
N MET A 252 7.99 -1.33 -4.14
CA MET A 252 6.94 -1.29 -5.14
C MET A 252 6.07 -2.57 -5.11
N LEU A 253 6.69 -3.74 -4.89
CA LEU A 253 5.95 -4.99 -4.68
C LEU A 253 5.00 -4.90 -3.49
N LEU A 254 5.48 -4.38 -2.35
CA LEU A 254 4.67 -4.13 -1.16
C LEU A 254 3.49 -3.19 -1.48
N MET A 255 3.77 -2.09 -2.16
CA MET A 255 2.78 -1.05 -2.46
C MET A 255 1.68 -1.55 -3.39
N GLY A 256 2.03 -2.15 -4.53
CA GLY A 256 1.05 -2.67 -5.49
C GLY A 256 0.15 -3.75 -4.91
N GLU A 257 0.73 -4.66 -4.13
CA GLU A 257 0.00 -5.72 -3.45
C GLU A 257 -0.92 -5.15 -2.35
N ALA A 258 -0.46 -4.17 -1.58
CA ALA A 258 -1.28 -3.51 -0.55
C ALA A 258 -2.44 -2.74 -1.17
N PHE A 259 -2.18 -1.98 -2.23
CA PHE A 259 -3.19 -1.21 -2.95
C PHE A 259 -4.24 -2.13 -3.57
N ALA A 260 -3.81 -3.25 -4.16
CA ALA A 260 -4.71 -4.27 -4.67
C ALA A 260 -5.63 -4.82 -3.57
N ARG A 261 -5.07 -5.22 -2.42
CA ARG A 261 -5.87 -5.80 -1.33
C ARG A 261 -6.80 -4.79 -0.66
N ILE A 262 -6.34 -3.56 -0.38
CA ILE A 262 -7.19 -2.50 0.20
C ILE A 262 -8.37 -2.22 -0.73
N SER A 263 -8.14 -2.20 -2.04
CA SER A 263 -9.20 -2.00 -3.03
C SER A 263 -10.22 -3.13 -3.07
N ARG A 264 -9.78 -4.39 -3.00
CA ARG A 264 -10.68 -5.56 -2.92
C ARG A 264 -11.53 -5.57 -1.66
N ARG A 265 -11.07 -4.92 -0.59
CA ARG A 265 -11.79 -4.76 0.67
C ARG A 265 -12.83 -3.64 0.66
N GLY A 266 -12.97 -2.96 -0.48
CA GLY A 266 -13.93 -1.88 -0.64
C GLY A 266 -13.47 -0.54 -0.08
N SER A 267 -12.18 -0.39 0.27
CA SER A 267 -11.60 0.84 0.83
C SER A 267 -10.75 1.63 -0.18
N ALA A 268 -11.08 1.50 -1.47
CA ALA A 268 -10.40 2.22 -2.55
C ALA A 268 -10.59 3.74 -2.42
N ASP A 269 -11.75 4.19 -1.94
CA ASP A 269 -12.05 5.59 -1.65
C ASP A 269 -11.16 6.17 -0.55
N VAL A 270 -10.93 5.41 0.53
CA VAL A 270 -10.03 5.79 1.63
C VAL A 270 -8.59 5.89 1.14
N LEU A 271 -8.15 4.89 0.38
CA LEU A 271 -6.82 4.87 -0.22
C LEU A 271 -6.61 6.10 -1.12
N LEU A 272 -7.58 6.40 -1.99
CA LEU A 272 -7.47 7.52 -2.92
C LEU A 272 -7.66 8.88 -2.24
N GLY A 273 -8.39 8.93 -1.13
CA GLY A 273 -8.44 10.12 -0.27
C GLY A 273 -7.07 10.54 0.28
N VAL A 274 -6.10 9.63 0.29
CA VAL A 274 -4.68 9.94 0.59
C VAL A 274 -3.86 10.17 -0.67
N VAL A 275 -4.05 9.35 -1.70
CA VAL A 275 -3.24 9.42 -2.95
C VAL A 275 -3.53 10.66 -3.78
N VAL A 276 -4.81 11.04 -3.94
CA VAL A 276 -5.25 12.14 -4.82
C VAL A 276 -4.67 13.48 -4.39
N PRO A 277 -4.74 13.89 -3.11
CA PRO A 277 -4.13 15.15 -2.68
C PRO A 277 -2.61 15.20 -2.92
N GLU A 278 -1.91 14.08 -2.70
CA GLU A 278 -0.45 14.03 -2.86
C GLU A 278 -0.02 14.13 -4.33
N ILE A 279 -0.68 13.43 -5.25
CA ILE A 279 -0.37 13.57 -6.68
C ILE A 279 -0.79 14.94 -7.22
N HIS A 280 -1.90 15.50 -6.72
CA HIS A 280 -2.35 16.84 -7.12
C HIS A 280 -1.34 17.91 -6.71
N LYS A 281 -0.88 17.89 -5.45
CA LYS A 281 0.22 18.75 -4.97
C LYS A 281 1.47 18.62 -5.84
N HIS A 282 1.78 17.40 -6.28
CA HIS A 282 2.93 17.15 -7.13
C HIS A 282 2.74 17.75 -8.54
N VAL A 283 1.59 17.54 -9.17
CA VAL A 283 1.25 18.13 -10.48
C VAL A 283 1.31 19.66 -10.43
N GLN A 284 0.77 20.27 -9.38
CA GLN A 284 0.85 21.72 -9.20
C GLN A 284 2.28 22.24 -9.07
N SER A 285 3.19 21.46 -8.50
CA SER A 285 4.62 21.82 -8.45
C SER A 285 5.33 21.73 -9.81
N PHE A 286 4.78 20.96 -10.76
CA PHE A 286 5.32 20.77 -12.13
C PHE A 286 4.67 21.62 -13.21
N LEU A 287 3.69 22.45 -12.87
CA LEU A 287 3.05 23.35 -13.83
C LEU A 287 3.66 24.79 -13.82
N PRO A 288 4.98 25.05 -13.74
CA PRO A 288 5.46 26.40 -14.00
C PRO A 288 5.23 26.77 -15.47
N PRO A 289 5.05 28.07 -15.79
CA PRO A 289 4.45 28.48 -17.07
C PRO A 289 5.36 28.38 -18.30
N ASN A 290 6.63 27.97 -18.20
CA ASN A 290 7.64 28.15 -19.28
C ASN A 290 8.81 27.14 -19.24
N SER A 291 8.59 25.82 -19.25
CA SER A 291 9.71 24.86 -19.43
C SER A 291 9.63 24.14 -20.78
N ASP A 292 10.55 24.46 -21.69
CA ASP A 292 10.70 23.92 -23.05
C ASP A 292 11.30 22.49 -23.11
N VAL A 293 11.23 21.71 -22.04
CA VAL A 293 11.83 20.36 -22.01
C VAL A 293 10.79 19.33 -22.45
N PRO A 294 11.01 18.54 -23.52
CA PRO A 294 10.08 17.50 -23.95
C PRO A 294 9.96 16.43 -22.85
N MET A 295 8.81 16.36 -22.18
CA MET A 295 8.66 15.57 -20.95
C MET A 295 8.49 14.06 -21.17
N ASP A 296 8.16 13.56 -22.37
CA ASP A 296 7.84 12.14 -22.60
C ASP A 296 9.00 11.18 -22.21
N GLU A 297 10.26 11.60 -22.28
CA GLU A 297 11.43 10.82 -21.83
C GLU A 297 11.91 11.21 -20.42
N ALA A 298 11.57 12.41 -19.93
CA ALA A 298 12.04 12.94 -18.64
C ALA A 298 11.33 12.29 -17.43
N PHE A 299 10.10 11.79 -17.60
CA PHE A 299 9.31 11.18 -16.52
C PHE A 299 10.00 10.01 -15.82
N GLN A 300 10.68 9.15 -16.58
CA GLN A 300 11.36 7.97 -16.04
C GLN A 300 12.60 8.31 -15.21
N PHE A 301 13.09 9.54 -15.31
CA PHE A 301 14.29 10.01 -14.65
C PHE A 301 14.02 11.15 -13.66
N THR A 302 12.79 11.67 -13.59
CA THR A 302 12.47 12.79 -12.70
C THR A 302 12.18 12.29 -11.29
N PRO A 303 12.97 12.72 -10.29
CA PRO A 303 12.72 12.40 -8.89
C PRO A 303 11.32 12.82 -8.45
N GLY A 304 10.65 11.96 -7.68
CA GLY A 304 9.27 12.13 -7.22
C GLY A 304 8.22 11.58 -8.20
N LEU A 305 8.51 11.46 -9.49
CA LEU A 305 7.56 10.96 -10.49
C LEU A 305 7.70 9.47 -10.76
N ARG A 306 8.90 8.90 -10.59
CA ARG A 306 9.18 7.50 -10.89
C ARG A 306 8.37 6.54 -10.04
N PHE A 307 8.21 6.82 -8.75
CA PHE A 307 7.48 5.91 -7.88
C PHE A 307 5.99 5.84 -8.20
N TRP A 308 5.37 6.92 -8.70
CA TRP A 308 3.97 6.90 -9.14
C TRP A 308 3.76 5.93 -10.30
N LEU A 309 4.68 5.96 -11.27
CA LEU A 309 4.68 5.05 -12.42
C LEU A 309 4.88 3.60 -11.98
N LYS A 310 5.93 3.36 -11.17
CA LYS A 310 6.25 2.02 -10.67
C LYS A 310 5.17 1.46 -9.77
N MET A 311 4.47 2.31 -9.02
CA MET A 311 3.31 1.92 -8.22
C MET A 311 2.21 1.35 -9.11
N MET A 312 1.83 2.05 -10.18
CA MET A 312 0.79 1.57 -11.08
C MET A 312 1.21 0.31 -11.83
N GLU A 313 2.48 0.17 -12.22
CA GLU A 313 3.04 -1.07 -12.80
C GLU A 313 3.00 -2.26 -11.84
N SER A 314 3.11 -2.01 -10.53
CA SER A 314 3.19 -3.05 -9.50
C SER A 314 1.83 -3.68 -9.18
N ILE A 315 0.72 -3.01 -9.49
CA ILE A 315 -0.64 -3.54 -9.26
C ILE A 315 -0.95 -4.58 -10.34
N LYS A 316 -0.86 -5.87 -9.96
CA LYS A 316 -1.10 -6.99 -10.90
C LYS A 316 -2.55 -7.47 -10.96
N ASP A 317 -3.40 -7.08 -10.01
CA ASP A 317 -4.82 -7.45 -9.99
C ASP A 317 -5.65 -6.50 -10.89
N PRO A 318 -6.15 -6.95 -12.06
CA PRO A 318 -6.87 -6.08 -12.99
C PRO A 318 -8.16 -5.51 -12.40
N TYR A 319 -8.82 -6.27 -11.52
CA TYR A 319 -10.05 -5.80 -10.86
C TYR A 319 -9.77 -4.63 -9.93
N SER A 320 -8.72 -4.72 -9.12
CA SER A 320 -8.32 -3.63 -8.24
C SER A 320 -7.84 -2.41 -9.01
N LEU A 321 -7.08 -2.61 -10.09
CA LEU A 321 -6.66 -1.52 -10.97
C LEU A 321 -7.87 -0.77 -11.56
N GLU A 322 -8.86 -1.50 -12.07
CA GLU A 322 -10.13 -0.92 -12.56
C GLU A 322 -10.84 -0.15 -11.44
N ARG A 323 -11.02 -0.77 -10.27
CA ARG A 323 -11.74 -0.17 -9.15
C ARG A 323 -11.07 1.11 -8.66
N MET A 324 -9.74 1.11 -8.54
CA MET A 324 -8.97 2.29 -8.16
C MET A 324 -9.10 3.40 -9.21
N THR A 325 -9.00 3.07 -10.49
CA THR A 325 -9.10 4.08 -11.55
C THR A 325 -10.50 4.68 -11.63
N GLU A 326 -11.55 3.87 -11.45
CA GLU A 326 -12.94 4.35 -11.38
C GLU A 326 -13.11 5.35 -10.22
N GLN A 327 -12.61 5.00 -9.04
CA GLN A 327 -12.72 5.86 -7.86
C GLN A 327 -11.85 7.12 -7.97
N LEU A 328 -10.68 7.03 -8.61
CA LEU A 328 -9.80 8.17 -8.88
C LEU A 328 -10.54 9.21 -9.71
N LEU A 329 -11.11 8.81 -10.85
CA LEU A 329 -11.86 9.69 -11.73
C LEU A 329 -13.04 10.35 -11.01
N LYS A 330 -13.79 9.58 -10.21
CA LYS A 330 -14.91 10.10 -9.42
C LYS A 330 -14.48 11.13 -8.39
N GLN A 331 -13.36 10.90 -7.70
CA GLN A 331 -12.82 11.85 -6.72
C GLN A 331 -12.31 13.13 -7.37
N LEU A 332 -11.58 13.03 -8.49
CA LEU A 332 -11.13 14.20 -9.26
C LEU A 332 -12.33 15.05 -9.74
N ALA A 333 -13.39 14.40 -10.24
CA ALA A 333 -14.61 15.11 -10.62
C ALA A 333 -15.32 15.74 -9.41
N ALA A 334 -15.40 15.05 -8.28
CA ALA A 334 -16.00 15.59 -7.06
C ALA A 334 -15.22 16.80 -6.50
N GLN A 335 -13.91 16.87 -6.75
CA GLN A 335 -13.04 17.99 -6.37
C GLN A 335 -12.99 19.11 -7.43
N ASN A 336 -13.75 19.02 -8.52
CA ASN A 336 -13.72 19.97 -9.64
C ASN A 336 -12.30 20.20 -10.21
N THR A 337 -11.49 19.15 -10.29
CA THR A 337 -10.14 19.22 -10.87
C THR A 337 -10.20 19.74 -12.31
N GLY A 338 -9.27 20.64 -12.68
CA GLY A 338 -9.21 21.19 -14.03
C GLY A 338 -8.76 20.16 -15.07
N ASP A 339 -9.12 20.36 -16.34
CA ASP A 339 -8.82 19.39 -17.41
C ASP A 339 -7.33 19.13 -17.60
N ILE A 340 -6.51 20.18 -17.48
CA ILE A 340 -5.06 20.09 -17.60
C ILE A 340 -4.49 19.25 -16.44
N GLU A 341 -4.91 19.54 -15.20
CA GLU A 341 -4.46 18.82 -14.02
C GLU A 341 -4.89 17.34 -14.07
N ALA A 342 -6.15 17.07 -14.39
CA ALA A 342 -6.67 15.71 -14.50
C ALA A 342 -5.93 14.90 -15.58
N HIS A 343 -5.64 15.52 -16.72
CA HIS A 343 -4.87 14.88 -17.78
C HIS A 343 -3.43 14.57 -17.36
N TRP A 344 -2.75 15.48 -16.66
CA TRP A 344 -1.43 15.20 -16.08
C TRP A 344 -1.45 14.06 -15.05
N ILE A 345 -2.46 14.03 -14.17
CA ILE A 345 -2.62 12.95 -13.20
C ILE A 345 -2.79 11.60 -13.91
N LEU A 346 -3.66 11.52 -14.92
CA LEU A 346 -3.84 10.30 -15.70
C LEU A 346 -2.56 9.91 -16.45
N TRP A 347 -1.82 10.87 -16.98
CA TRP A 347 -0.56 10.63 -17.65
C TRP A 347 0.50 10.05 -16.70
N ILE A 348 0.72 10.70 -15.55
CA ILE A 348 1.70 10.27 -14.53
C ILE A 348 1.37 8.87 -14.00
N LEU A 349 0.11 8.53 -13.83
CA LEU A 349 -0.26 7.22 -13.28
C LEU A 349 -0.29 6.12 -14.34
N PHE A 350 -0.86 6.39 -15.51
CA PHE A 350 -1.26 5.32 -16.42
C PHE A 350 -0.47 5.23 -17.71
N HIS A 351 0.29 6.24 -18.15
CA HIS A 351 0.87 6.22 -19.51
C HIS A 351 1.71 4.96 -19.78
N GLN A 352 2.53 4.55 -18.80
CA GLN A 352 3.42 3.41 -18.95
C GLN A 352 2.66 2.07 -18.96
N VAL A 353 1.71 1.91 -18.02
CA VAL A 353 0.84 0.73 -17.98
C VAL A 353 -0.02 0.64 -19.24
N PHE A 354 -0.51 1.78 -19.73
CA PHE A 354 -1.31 1.87 -20.95
C PHE A 354 -0.53 1.47 -22.21
N GLN A 355 0.75 1.86 -22.30
CA GLN A 355 1.64 1.47 -23.41
C GLN A 355 2.02 -0.02 -23.36
N GLN A 356 2.34 -0.54 -22.18
CA GLN A 356 2.84 -1.90 -22.03
C GLN A 356 1.73 -2.97 -21.99
N GLN A 357 0.54 -2.64 -21.45
CA GLN A 357 -0.52 -3.61 -21.21
C GLN A 357 -1.74 -3.32 -22.09
N ALA A 358 -1.82 -4.04 -23.21
CA ALA A 358 -2.94 -3.94 -24.15
C ALA A 358 -4.31 -4.21 -23.49
N SER A 359 -4.37 -5.07 -22.47
CA SER A 359 -5.57 -5.36 -21.69
C SER A 359 -6.08 -4.14 -20.91
N VAL A 360 -5.20 -3.36 -20.29
CA VAL A 360 -5.58 -2.13 -19.56
C VAL A 360 -6.10 -1.08 -20.54
N ARG A 361 -5.39 -0.90 -21.66
CA ARG A 361 -5.80 0.03 -22.72
C ARG A 361 -7.18 -0.31 -23.31
N LEU A 362 -7.38 -1.56 -23.74
CA LEU A 362 -8.60 -1.95 -24.46
C LEU A 362 -9.76 -2.24 -23.50
N SER A 363 -9.55 -3.09 -22.49
CA SER A 363 -10.63 -3.59 -21.64
C SER A 363 -11.08 -2.58 -20.59
N MET A 364 -10.15 -1.84 -19.96
CA MET A 364 -10.50 -0.94 -18.87
C MET A 364 -11.03 0.41 -19.40
N PHE A 365 -10.20 1.15 -20.15
CA PHE A 365 -10.56 2.49 -20.59
C PHE A 365 -11.59 2.49 -21.72
N LEU A 366 -11.39 1.70 -22.78
CA LEU A 366 -12.24 1.79 -23.98
C LEU A 366 -13.52 0.98 -23.88
N GLU A 367 -13.47 -0.22 -23.30
CA GLU A 367 -14.68 -1.06 -23.17
C GLU A 367 -15.43 -0.74 -21.88
N LYS A 368 -14.81 -0.87 -20.71
CA LYS A 368 -15.55 -0.71 -19.46
C LYS A 368 -15.92 0.73 -19.16
N PHE A 369 -14.96 1.66 -19.22
CA PHE A 369 -15.21 3.03 -18.75
C PHE A 369 -16.04 3.87 -19.70
N LEU A 370 -15.84 3.74 -21.02
CA LEU A 370 -16.63 4.49 -21.99
C LEU A 370 -18.01 3.89 -22.29
N VAL A 371 -18.19 2.58 -22.08
CA VAL A 371 -19.44 1.87 -22.46
C VAL A 371 -20.28 1.45 -21.26
N TRP A 372 -19.67 0.93 -20.19
CA TRP A 372 -20.39 0.21 -19.13
C TRP A 372 -20.47 0.92 -17.78
N LYS A 373 -19.63 1.94 -17.54
CA LYS A 373 -19.58 2.66 -16.27
C LYS A 373 -20.19 4.05 -16.40
N VAL A 374 -20.80 4.49 -15.29
CA VAL A 374 -21.41 5.81 -15.21
C VAL A 374 -20.41 6.84 -14.67
N PHE A 375 -20.17 7.89 -15.44
CA PHE A 375 -19.19 8.93 -15.15
C PHE A 375 -19.70 10.34 -15.47
N PRO A 376 -19.33 11.36 -14.68
CA PRO A 376 -19.54 12.75 -15.09
C PRO A 376 -18.90 13.05 -16.44
N SER A 377 -19.47 14.01 -17.18
CA SER A 377 -18.97 14.42 -18.52
C SER A 377 -17.49 14.82 -18.52
N ASN A 378 -16.99 15.40 -17.43
CA ASN A 378 -15.58 15.76 -17.28
C ASN A 378 -14.67 14.52 -17.33
N CYS A 379 -15.06 13.44 -16.63
CA CYS A 379 -14.30 12.20 -16.64
C CYS A 379 -14.26 11.56 -18.03
N LEU A 380 -15.37 11.57 -18.77
CA LEU A 380 -15.41 11.06 -20.14
C LEU A 380 -14.45 11.84 -21.05
N ARG A 381 -14.43 13.17 -20.92
CA ARG A 381 -13.47 14.02 -21.62
C ARG A 381 -12.04 13.63 -21.29
N TRP A 382 -11.69 13.47 -20.02
CA TRP A 382 -10.35 13.08 -19.58
C TRP A 382 -9.96 11.69 -20.11
N ILE A 383 -10.88 10.72 -20.07
CA ILE A 383 -10.65 9.38 -20.62
C ILE A 383 -10.40 9.44 -22.13
N LEU A 384 -11.20 10.20 -22.88
CA LEU A 384 -11.01 10.36 -24.32
C LEU A 384 -9.67 11.03 -24.64
N HIS A 385 -9.32 12.09 -23.92
CA HIS A 385 -8.04 12.77 -24.07
C HIS A 385 -6.83 11.87 -23.80
N PHE A 386 -6.89 11.09 -22.72
CA PHE A 386 -5.82 10.18 -22.34
C PHE A 386 -5.74 8.94 -23.23
N ALA A 387 -6.84 8.19 -23.37
CA ALA A 387 -6.84 6.84 -23.96
C ALA A 387 -7.11 6.82 -25.47
N VAL A 388 -7.90 7.75 -26.00
CA VAL A 388 -8.30 7.76 -27.42
C VAL A 388 -7.40 8.68 -28.22
N PHE A 389 -7.26 9.93 -27.78
CA PHE A 389 -6.45 10.92 -28.48
C PHE A 389 -4.95 10.72 -28.23
N GLN A 390 -4.57 10.11 -27.09
CA GLN A 390 -3.18 9.85 -26.70
C GLN A 390 -2.31 11.11 -26.79
N CYS A 391 -2.89 12.26 -26.46
CA CYS A 391 -2.18 13.53 -26.51
C CYS A 391 -1.26 13.63 -25.29
N SER A 392 0.04 13.83 -25.50
CA SER A 392 0.93 14.26 -24.42
C SER A 392 0.42 15.60 -23.88
N PRO A 393 0.42 15.83 -22.55
CA PRO A 393 -0.13 17.04 -21.93
C PRO A 393 0.40 18.37 -22.52
N GLU A 394 1.64 18.38 -23.01
CA GLU A 394 2.29 19.54 -23.65
C GLU A 394 1.73 19.88 -25.04
N LYS A 395 1.17 18.90 -25.74
CA LYS A 395 0.65 19.04 -27.13
C LYS A 395 -0.85 19.31 -27.17
N SER A 396 -1.49 19.50 -26.02
CA SER A 396 -2.94 19.65 -25.86
C SER A 396 -3.56 20.82 -26.65
N SER A 397 -2.75 21.79 -27.11
CA SER A 397 -3.18 22.92 -27.95
C SER A 397 -3.19 22.62 -29.47
N SER A 398 -2.60 21.50 -29.91
CA SER A 398 -2.49 21.14 -31.33
C SER A 398 -3.43 19.98 -31.68
N VAL A 399 -4.58 20.33 -32.26
CA VAL A 399 -5.59 19.39 -32.82
C VAL A 399 -4.98 18.41 -33.87
N LYS A 400 -3.80 18.70 -34.41
CA LYS A 400 -3.15 17.94 -35.49
C LYS A 400 -2.49 16.62 -35.08
N SER A 401 -2.43 16.27 -33.80
CA SER A 401 -1.80 15.02 -33.33
C SER A 401 -2.78 13.97 -32.82
N CYS A 402 -4.06 14.03 -33.22
CA CYS A 402 -5.04 13.01 -32.86
C CYS A 402 -4.72 11.68 -33.58
N ASN A 403 -4.68 10.58 -32.85
CA ASN A 403 -4.61 9.24 -33.44
C ASN A 403 -5.97 8.90 -34.10
N LEU A 404 -6.16 9.40 -35.32
CA LEU A 404 -7.39 9.25 -36.11
C LEU A 404 -7.85 7.79 -36.25
N ARG A 405 -6.91 6.83 -36.28
CA ARG A 405 -7.23 5.40 -36.31
C ARG A 405 -7.91 4.94 -35.03
N THR A 406 -7.32 5.23 -33.86
CA THR A 406 -7.89 4.86 -32.56
C THR A 406 -9.22 5.57 -32.30
N LEU A 407 -9.34 6.82 -32.74
CA LEU A 407 -10.60 7.57 -32.70
C LEU A 407 -11.69 6.91 -33.55
N SER A 408 -11.39 6.57 -34.81
CA SER A 408 -12.33 5.89 -35.72
C SER A 408 -12.78 4.53 -35.17
N GLU A 409 -11.85 3.71 -34.67
CA GLU A 409 -12.18 2.43 -34.04
C GLU A 409 -13.06 2.60 -32.78
N THR A 410 -12.77 3.60 -31.95
CA THR A 410 -13.54 3.88 -30.73
C THR A 410 -14.93 4.39 -31.07
N LEU A 411 -15.04 5.30 -32.04
CA LEU A 411 -16.32 5.79 -32.55
C LEU A 411 -17.17 4.62 -33.06
N GLN A 412 -16.60 3.76 -33.91
CA GLN A 412 -17.31 2.61 -34.46
C GLN A 412 -17.87 1.72 -33.35
N ARG A 413 -17.09 1.43 -32.29
CA ARG A 413 -17.54 0.63 -31.15
C ARG A 413 -18.67 1.31 -30.35
N LEU A 414 -18.53 2.61 -30.08
CA LEU A 414 -19.53 3.39 -29.36
C LEU A 414 -20.84 3.42 -30.14
N VAL A 415 -20.78 3.73 -31.43
CA VAL A 415 -21.94 3.80 -32.33
C VAL A 415 -22.62 2.44 -32.44
N MET A 416 -21.87 1.36 -32.69
CA MET A 416 -22.43 -0.01 -32.78
C MET A 416 -23.09 -0.46 -31.48
N THR A 417 -22.62 0.00 -30.32
CA THR A 417 -23.23 -0.34 -29.03
C THR A 417 -24.47 0.51 -28.78
N TRP A 418 -24.37 1.80 -29.08
CA TRP A 418 -25.43 2.78 -28.95
C TRP A 418 -26.63 2.51 -29.87
N SER A 419 -26.40 1.89 -31.04
CA SER A 419 -27.44 1.57 -32.03
C SER A 419 -28.18 0.25 -31.79
N LYS A 420 -27.78 -0.57 -30.81
CA LYS A 420 -28.42 -1.86 -30.53
C LYS A 420 -29.81 -1.67 -29.94
N ARG A 421 -30.79 -2.42 -30.46
CA ARG A 421 -32.19 -2.40 -29.97
C ARG A 421 -32.32 -2.75 -28.48
N ASP A 422 -31.55 -3.74 -28.00
CA ASP A 422 -31.53 -4.15 -26.59
C ASP A 422 -31.05 -3.03 -25.67
N PHE A 423 -30.13 -2.18 -26.16
CA PHE A 423 -29.63 -1.01 -25.45
C PHE A 423 -30.72 0.07 -25.33
N VAL A 424 -31.69 0.12 -26.25
CA VAL A 424 -32.77 1.12 -26.25
C VAL A 424 -34.02 0.65 -25.48
N GLN A 425 -34.29 -0.66 -25.41
CA GLN A 425 -35.57 -1.20 -24.90
C GLN A 425 -35.54 -1.83 -23.49
N SER A 426 -34.38 -2.05 -22.87
CA SER A 426 -34.26 -2.87 -21.64
C SER A 426 -34.14 -2.09 -20.31
N ILE A 427 -34.22 -0.75 -20.28
CA ILE A 427 -33.85 0.06 -19.11
C ILE A 427 -34.98 1.02 -18.70
N SER A 428 -35.30 1.07 -17.40
CA SER A 428 -36.30 1.98 -16.84
C SER A 428 -35.88 3.46 -16.94
N ILE A 429 -36.86 4.37 -17.07
CA ILE A 429 -36.66 5.83 -17.26
C ILE A 429 -35.82 6.47 -16.12
N GLU A 430 -35.85 5.90 -14.92
CA GLU A 430 -35.09 6.37 -13.75
C GLU A 430 -33.69 5.74 -13.63
N GLN A 431 -33.43 4.63 -14.34
CA GLN A 431 -32.10 4.02 -14.51
C GLN A 431 -31.45 4.47 -15.83
N GLN A 432 -31.85 5.61 -16.39
CA GLN A 432 -31.28 6.19 -17.60
C GLN A 432 -29.81 6.62 -17.43
N ALA A 433 -28.90 5.66 -17.31
CA ALA A 433 -27.46 5.79 -17.55
C ALA A 433 -27.15 5.99 -19.06
N TYR A 434 -28.00 6.74 -19.76
CA TYR A 434 -27.88 7.11 -21.16
C TYR A 434 -27.05 8.39 -21.48
N PRO A 435 -26.64 9.25 -20.52
CA PRO A 435 -25.85 10.43 -20.90
C PRO A 435 -24.43 10.07 -21.32
N ASP A 436 -23.87 8.92 -20.92
CA ASP A 436 -22.41 8.73 -21.02
C ASP A 436 -21.94 8.21 -22.37
N ILE A 437 -22.57 7.17 -22.94
CA ILE A 437 -22.25 6.73 -24.31
C ILE A 437 -22.63 7.83 -25.31
N THR A 438 -23.76 8.51 -25.09
CA THR A 438 -24.20 9.61 -25.95
C THR A 438 -23.25 10.82 -25.84
N ALA A 439 -22.78 11.17 -24.65
CA ALA A 439 -21.80 12.23 -24.45
C ALA A 439 -20.42 11.85 -24.99
N ALA A 440 -19.95 10.62 -24.75
CA ALA A 440 -18.70 10.13 -25.32
C ALA A 440 -18.75 10.11 -26.85
N LEU A 441 -19.87 9.66 -27.43
CA LEU A 441 -20.12 9.73 -28.86
C LEU A 441 -20.09 11.18 -29.37
N GLY A 442 -20.78 12.09 -28.69
CA GLY A 442 -20.78 13.52 -29.03
C GLY A 442 -19.38 14.15 -28.98
N LEU A 443 -18.61 13.85 -27.94
CA LEU A 443 -17.22 14.32 -27.78
C LEU A 443 -16.29 13.75 -28.85
N CYS A 444 -16.48 12.49 -29.27
CA CYS A 444 -15.74 11.91 -30.40
C CYS A 444 -16.10 12.58 -31.73
N LEU A 445 -17.39 12.82 -31.98
CA LEU A 445 -17.88 13.48 -33.20
C LEU A 445 -17.40 14.94 -33.30
N GLU A 446 -17.30 15.66 -32.17
CA GLU A 446 -16.76 17.02 -32.12
C GLU A 446 -15.32 17.10 -32.66
N LYS A 447 -14.55 16.01 -32.55
CA LYS A 447 -13.15 15.94 -33.01
C LYS A 447 -12.97 15.32 -34.38
N MET A 448 -14.04 14.91 -35.05
CA MET A 448 -13.99 14.37 -36.40
C MET A 448 -14.41 15.40 -37.44
N SER A 449 -13.72 15.40 -38.60
CA SER A 449 -14.25 16.05 -39.80
C SER A 449 -15.36 15.20 -40.42
N LYS A 450 -16.11 15.80 -41.37
CA LYS A 450 -17.13 15.07 -42.13
C LYS A 450 -16.49 13.93 -42.92
N GLU A 451 -15.33 14.19 -43.51
CA GLU A 451 -14.58 13.23 -44.31
C GLU A 451 -14.11 12.04 -43.46
N ASP A 452 -13.68 12.28 -42.21
CA ASP A 452 -13.28 11.22 -41.28
C ASP A 452 -14.48 10.35 -40.83
N LEU A 453 -15.64 10.97 -40.65
CA LEU A 453 -16.87 10.28 -40.29
C LEU A 453 -17.36 9.37 -41.43
N ASP A 454 -17.36 9.89 -42.66
CA ASP A 454 -17.75 9.15 -43.86
C ASP A 454 -16.76 7.99 -44.15
N ALA A 455 -15.49 8.14 -43.79
CA ALA A 455 -14.48 7.08 -43.86
C ALA A 455 -14.64 6.00 -42.77
N THR A 456 -15.36 6.29 -41.69
CA THR A 456 -15.59 5.33 -40.61
C THR A 456 -16.73 4.38 -40.97
N LYS A 457 -16.37 3.10 -41.17
CA LYS A 457 -17.28 2.07 -41.68
C LYS A 457 -18.57 1.97 -40.86
N ASP A 458 -19.71 2.04 -41.56
CA ASP A 458 -21.08 1.89 -41.04
C ASP A 458 -21.50 2.89 -39.94
N ALA A 459 -20.66 3.89 -39.61
CA ALA A 459 -20.92 4.82 -38.52
C ALA A 459 -22.20 5.64 -38.75
N MET A 460 -22.36 6.26 -39.92
CA MET A 460 -23.55 7.05 -40.23
C MET A 460 -24.82 6.19 -40.24
N HIS A 461 -24.75 4.98 -40.80
CA HIS A 461 -25.88 4.04 -40.81
C HIS A 461 -26.33 3.68 -39.39
N CYS A 462 -25.40 3.29 -38.53
CA CYS A 462 -25.71 2.93 -37.14
C CYS A 462 -26.16 4.14 -36.30
N ILE A 463 -25.67 5.35 -36.56
CA ILE A 463 -26.19 6.58 -35.92
C ILE A 463 -27.66 6.78 -36.32
N LEU A 464 -27.99 6.71 -37.61
CA LEU A 464 -29.37 6.86 -38.07
C LEU A 464 -30.29 5.78 -37.48
N GLU A 465 -29.81 4.55 -37.42
CA GLU A 465 -30.54 3.42 -36.82
C GLU A 465 -30.81 3.66 -35.32
N GLY A 466 -29.80 4.08 -34.56
CA GLY A 466 -29.95 4.36 -33.12
C GLY A 466 -30.84 5.56 -32.82
N VAL A 467 -30.81 6.62 -33.65
CA VAL A 467 -31.77 7.73 -33.58
C VAL A 467 -33.19 7.20 -33.83
N GLY A 468 -33.38 6.38 -34.87
CA GLY A 468 -34.66 5.78 -35.21
C GLY A 468 -35.26 5.00 -34.03
N TRP A 469 -34.47 4.15 -33.37
CA TRP A 469 -34.93 3.40 -32.19
C TRP A 469 -35.35 4.31 -31.03
N LYS A 470 -34.59 5.38 -30.74
CA LYS A 470 -34.90 6.29 -29.62
C LYS A 470 -36.15 7.15 -29.89
N VAL A 471 -36.35 7.59 -31.13
CA VAL A 471 -37.55 8.34 -31.52
C VAL A 471 -38.81 7.45 -31.45
N LEU A 472 -38.69 6.15 -31.73
CA LEU A 472 -39.79 5.18 -31.64
C LEU A 472 -40.15 4.77 -30.19
N THR A 473 -39.37 5.18 -29.19
CA THR A 473 -39.53 4.79 -27.78
C THR A 473 -40.04 5.96 -26.90
N ILE A 474 -40.12 7.18 -27.47
CA ILE A 474 -40.82 8.36 -26.92
C ILE A 474 -42.24 8.35 -27.47
#